data_AF-A0A811S4Z0-F1
#
_entry.id   AF-A0A811S4Z0-F1
#
_cell.length_a   1.000
_cell.length_b   1.000
_cell.length_c   1.000
_cell.angle_alpha   90.00
_cell.angle_beta   90.00
_cell.angle_gamma   90.00
#
_symmetry.space_group_name_H-M   'P 1'
#
loop_
_entity.id
_entity.type
_entity.pdbx_description
1 polymer ?
#
loop_
_entity_poly.entity_id
_entity_poly.type
_entity_poly.pdbx_seq_one_letter_code
_entity_poly.pdbx_strand_id
1 'polypeptide(L)'
;MAMVMGSKSPPLLLSLAYLLCVCVAHVTSLSFDYNFSIPGVLNSANIKYMSDATPGSDRIDLTNDTIWSTGRVAYGQPLQLWDDTGNVASFTSNFTLAIKPHNSTNQAT
;
A
#
# COMPACT_ATOMS: atom_id res chain seq x y z
N MET A 1 -9.31 -63.43 -16.96
CA MET A 1 -8.54 -62.26 -17.44
C MET A 1 -9.32 -61.03 -17.04
N ALA A 2 -8.68 -60.15 -16.27
CA ALA A 2 -9.34 -59.16 -15.40
C ALA A 2 -9.98 -57.98 -16.16
N MET A 3 -11.13 -57.52 -15.66
CA MET A 3 -11.73 -56.26 -16.12
C MET A 3 -11.01 -55.09 -15.46
N VAL A 4 -10.34 -54.26 -16.28
CA VAL A 4 -9.79 -52.97 -15.86
C VAL A 4 -10.94 -51.98 -15.71
N MET A 5 -11.23 -51.61 -14.47
CA MET A 5 -12.18 -50.55 -14.14
C MET A 5 -11.47 -49.20 -14.33
N GLY A 6 -11.76 -48.50 -15.43
CA GLY A 6 -11.26 -47.14 -15.65
C GLY A 6 -11.89 -46.18 -14.65
N SER A 7 -11.11 -45.70 -13.68
CA SER A 7 -11.58 -44.68 -12.74
C SER A 7 -11.69 -43.34 -13.45
N LYS A 8 -12.92 -42.86 -13.67
CA LYS A 8 -13.16 -41.48 -14.11
C LYS A 8 -12.92 -40.58 -12.90
N SER A 9 -11.83 -39.82 -12.90
CA SER A 9 -11.58 -38.78 -11.89
C SER A 9 -12.75 -37.79 -11.89
N PRO A 10 -13.47 -37.59 -10.77
CA PRO A 10 -14.68 -36.80 -10.78
C PRO A 10 -14.33 -35.30 -10.80
N PRO A 11 -14.83 -34.51 -11.77
CA PRO A 11 -14.58 -33.06 -11.86
C PRO A 11 -15.10 -32.30 -10.63
N LEU A 12 -16.01 -32.92 -9.86
CA LEU A 12 -16.48 -32.44 -8.56
C LEU A 12 -15.37 -32.32 -7.51
N LEU A 13 -14.39 -33.24 -7.49
CA LEU A 13 -13.28 -33.14 -6.53
C LEU A 13 -12.35 -31.98 -6.87
N LEU A 14 -12.11 -31.72 -8.16
CA LEU A 14 -11.34 -30.56 -8.61
C LEU A 14 -12.08 -29.25 -8.34
N SER A 15 -13.39 -29.19 -8.61
CA SER A 15 -14.24 -28.04 -8.32
C SER A 15 -14.31 -27.74 -6.81
N LEU A 16 -14.51 -28.77 -5.99
CA LEU A 16 -14.53 -28.65 -4.53
C LEU A 16 -13.16 -28.24 -3.98
N ALA A 17 -12.06 -28.79 -4.51
CA ALA A 17 -10.71 -28.37 -4.14
C ALA A 17 -10.43 -26.91 -4.53
N TYR A 18 -10.90 -26.46 -5.70
CA TYR A 18 -10.79 -25.07 -6.13
C TYR A 18 -11.61 -24.14 -5.23
N LEU A 19 -12.86 -24.51 -4.92
CA LEU A 19 -13.73 -23.75 -4.03
C LEU A 19 -13.12 -23.67 -2.62
N LEU A 20 -12.64 -24.78 -2.07
CA LEU A 20 -11.94 -24.82 -0.79
C LEU A 20 -10.68 -23.94 -0.80
N CYS A 21 -9.91 -23.95 -1.89
CA CYS A 21 -8.72 -23.10 -2.06
C CYS A 21 -9.08 -21.60 -2.09
N VAL A 22 -10.20 -21.23 -2.70
CA VAL A 22 -10.73 -19.85 -2.70
C VAL A 22 -11.33 -19.47 -1.34
N CYS A 23 -11.90 -20.42 -0.59
CA CYS A 23 -12.49 -20.21 0.73
C CYS A 23 -11.45 -20.10 1.87
N VAL A 24 -10.21 -20.53 1.66
CA VAL A 24 -9.11 -20.12 2.56
C VAL A 24 -8.91 -18.63 2.32
N ALA A 25 -9.45 -17.82 3.22
CA ALA A 25 -9.26 -16.38 3.24
C ALA A 25 -7.76 -16.10 3.05
N HIS A 26 -7.40 -15.66 1.84
CA HIS A 26 -6.04 -15.27 1.54
C HIS A 26 -5.77 -14.00 2.33
N VAL A 27 -5.15 -14.15 3.50
CA VAL A 27 -4.50 -13.05 4.20
C VAL A 27 -3.31 -12.67 3.34
N THR A 28 -3.51 -11.72 2.42
CA THR A 28 -2.44 -11.24 1.56
C THR A 28 -1.62 -10.21 2.32
N SER A 29 -0.38 -10.55 2.67
CA SER A 29 0.57 -9.56 3.15
C SER A 29 0.83 -8.53 2.06
N LEU A 30 0.70 -7.25 2.39
CA LEU A 30 0.94 -6.13 1.48
C LEU A 30 2.25 -5.44 1.85
N SER A 31 3.09 -5.15 0.86
CA SER A 31 4.35 -4.42 1.04
C SER A 31 4.55 -3.46 -0.13
N PHE A 32 5.12 -2.29 0.15
CA PHE A 32 5.53 -1.31 -0.85
C PHE A 32 6.80 -0.60 -0.37
N ASP A 33 7.63 -0.21 -1.32
CA ASP A 33 8.87 0.53 -1.08
C ASP A 33 9.06 1.54 -2.22
N TYR A 34 9.38 2.79 -1.86
CA TYR A 34 9.57 3.87 -2.81
C TYR A 34 10.85 4.65 -2.50
N ASN A 35 11.74 4.71 -3.47
CA ASN A 35 12.86 5.64 -3.47
C ASN A 35 12.53 6.83 -4.38
N PHE A 36 12.06 7.93 -3.77
CA PHE A 36 11.64 9.13 -4.51
C PHE A 36 12.78 9.90 -5.16
N SER A 37 14.04 9.64 -4.78
CA SER A 37 15.20 10.26 -5.42
C SER A 37 15.46 9.73 -6.84
N ILE A 38 14.80 8.64 -7.24
CA ILE A 38 14.86 8.11 -8.60
C ILE A 38 13.87 8.86 -9.49
N PRO A 39 14.33 9.50 -10.59
CA PRO A 39 13.45 10.22 -11.51
C PRO A 39 12.30 9.34 -12.04
N GLY A 40 11.09 9.87 -12.02
CA GLY A 40 9.89 9.19 -12.54
C GLY A 40 9.15 8.29 -11.55
N VAL A 41 9.73 7.95 -10.39
CA VAL A 41 9.04 7.14 -9.36
C VAL A 41 7.78 7.84 -8.86
N LEU A 42 7.83 9.16 -8.64
CA LEU A 42 6.67 9.94 -8.17
C LEU A 42 5.49 9.91 -9.15
N ASN A 43 5.73 9.65 -10.44
CA ASN A 43 4.69 9.59 -11.48
C ASN A 43 4.05 8.19 -11.58
N SER A 44 4.77 7.13 -11.20
CA SER A 44 4.30 5.74 -11.26
C SER A 44 3.91 5.17 -9.91
N ALA A 45 4.26 5.84 -8.81
CA ALA A 45 3.90 5.44 -7.46
C ALA A 45 2.39 5.44 -7.26
N ASN A 46 1.89 4.39 -6.61
CA ASN A 46 0.47 4.27 -6.26
C ASN A 46 0.19 5.06 -4.98
N ILE A 47 0.27 6.38 -5.07
CA ILE A 47 0.08 7.30 -3.96
C ILE A 47 -0.93 8.39 -4.32
N LYS A 48 -1.68 8.83 -3.32
CA LYS A 48 -2.73 9.84 -3.46
C LYS A 48 -2.33 11.06 -2.67
N TYR A 49 -2.20 12.18 -3.37
CA TYR A 49 -1.95 13.50 -2.80
C TYR A 49 -3.28 14.16 -2.41
N MET A 50 -3.31 14.85 -1.28
CA MET A 50 -4.49 15.54 -0.78
C MET A 50 -4.12 16.91 -0.22
N SER A 51 -5.01 17.89 -0.42
CA SER A 51 -4.82 19.28 0.01
C SER A 51 -3.56 19.87 -0.63
N ASP A 52 -2.62 20.44 0.13
CA ASP A 52 -1.44 21.11 -0.43
C ASP A 52 -0.28 20.17 -0.80
N ALA A 53 -0.43 18.87 -0.56
CA ALA A 53 0.66 17.93 -0.84
C ALA A 53 0.89 17.80 -2.35
N THR A 54 2.14 17.86 -2.78
CA THR A 54 2.54 17.78 -4.20
C THR A 54 3.76 16.88 -4.39
N PRO A 55 3.90 16.22 -5.56
CA PRO A 55 5.18 15.61 -5.94
C PRO A 55 6.23 16.71 -6.18
N GLY A 56 7.35 16.62 -5.46
CA GLY A 56 8.54 17.42 -5.75
C GLY A 56 9.40 16.77 -6.83
N SER A 57 10.65 17.23 -6.98
CA SER A 57 11.62 16.64 -7.92
C SER A 57 12.11 15.26 -7.49
N ASP A 58 12.31 15.08 -6.18
CA ASP A 58 13.03 13.95 -5.57
C ASP A 58 12.40 13.49 -4.25
N ARG A 59 11.22 14.04 -3.91
CA ARG A 59 10.52 13.84 -2.64
C ARG A 59 9.04 14.20 -2.76
N ILE A 60 8.28 13.89 -1.71
CA ILE A 60 6.93 14.40 -1.52
C ILE A 60 7.03 15.68 -0.69
N ASP A 61 6.47 16.77 -1.20
CA ASP A 61 6.30 18.00 -0.42
C ASP A 61 4.90 17.96 0.21
N LEU A 62 4.82 17.89 1.55
CA LEU A 62 3.54 17.83 2.26
C LEU A 62 2.90 19.21 2.47
N THR A 63 3.69 20.27 2.49
CA THR A 63 3.23 21.64 2.77
C THR A 63 3.98 22.62 1.88
N ASN A 64 3.31 23.72 1.55
CA ASN A 64 3.94 24.89 0.96
C ASN A 64 4.73 25.68 2.01
N ASP A 65 5.70 26.48 1.57
CA ASP A 65 6.45 27.40 2.43
C ASP A 65 5.63 28.68 2.73
N THR A 66 4.43 28.49 3.27
CA THR A 66 3.46 29.55 3.57
C THR A 66 2.77 29.29 4.91
N ILE A 67 2.21 30.35 5.50
CA ILE A 67 1.29 30.21 6.63
C ILE A 67 0.03 29.43 6.22
N TRP A 68 -0.53 28.66 7.15
CA TRP A 68 -1.75 27.84 6.99
C TRP A 68 -1.72 26.78 5.88
N SER A 69 -0.55 26.21 5.57
CA SER A 69 -0.48 25.07 4.65
C SER A 69 -0.73 23.74 5.35
N THR A 70 -1.48 22.84 4.70
CA THR A 70 -1.71 21.46 5.17
C THR A 70 -1.84 20.52 3.99
N GLY A 71 -1.07 19.44 3.99
CA GLY A 71 -1.18 18.37 3.00
C GLY A 71 -1.09 17.00 3.62
N ARG A 72 -1.61 16.01 2.88
CA ARG A 72 -1.56 14.59 3.24
C ARG A 72 -1.19 13.77 2.01
N VAL A 73 -0.53 12.65 2.24
CA VAL A 73 -0.31 11.63 1.23
C VAL A 73 -0.74 10.27 1.78
N ALA A 74 -1.34 9.44 0.95
CA ALA A 74 -1.75 8.09 1.30
C ALA A 74 -1.34 7.09 0.22
N TYR A 75 -1.07 5.85 0.61
CA TYR A 75 -0.94 4.75 -0.35
C TYR A 75 -2.29 4.50 -1.04
N GLY A 76 -2.27 4.19 -2.32
CA GLY A 76 -3.47 4.18 -3.15
C GLY A 76 -4.37 2.96 -2.96
N GLN A 77 -3.88 1.88 -2.34
CA GLN A 77 -4.68 0.71 -1.98
C GLN A 77 -5.00 0.69 -0.48
N PRO A 78 -6.19 0.21 -0.09
CA PRO A 78 -6.50 -0.10 1.30
C PRO A 78 -5.54 -1.17 1.86
N LEU A 79 -5.13 -0.99 3.12
CA LEU A 79 -4.40 -2.00 3.89
C LEU A 79 -5.35 -2.57 4.95
N GLN A 80 -5.54 -3.88 4.95
CA GLN A 80 -6.35 -4.55 5.98
C GLN A 80 -5.53 -4.68 7.27
N LEU A 81 -5.91 -3.90 8.29
CA LEU A 81 -5.23 -3.90 9.58
C LEU A 81 -5.83 -4.91 10.58
N TRP A 82 -7.06 -5.36 10.34
CA TRP A 82 -7.72 -6.40 11.13
C TRP A 82 -8.84 -7.06 10.31
N ASP A 83 -9.33 -8.20 10.79
CA ASP A 83 -10.51 -8.89 10.24
C ASP A 83 -11.65 -9.00 11.25
N ASP A 84 -12.77 -9.51 10.76
CA ASP A 84 -14.01 -9.76 11.51
C ASP A 84 -13.91 -10.95 12.47
N THR A 85 -12.88 -11.79 12.35
CA THR A 85 -12.58 -12.89 13.26
C THR A 85 -11.70 -12.48 14.44
N GLY A 86 -11.21 -11.23 14.44
CA GLY A 86 -10.38 -10.66 15.51
C GLY A 86 -8.87 -10.80 15.28
N ASN A 87 -8.43 -11.23 14.10
CA ASN A 87 -7.00 -11.19 13.77
C ASN A 87 -6.57 -9.75 13.48
N VAL A 88 -5.39 -9.38 13.97
CA VAL A 88 -4.80 -8.05 13.77
C VAL A 88 -3.49 -8.20 13.01
N ALA A 89 -3.30 -7.38 11.98
CA ALA A 89 -2.08 -7.38 11.18
C ALA A 89 -0.92 -6.78 11.99
N SER A 90 0.23 -7.45 11.94
CA SER A 90 1.50 -6.84 12.33
C SER A 90 2.09 -6.12 11.12
N PHE A 91 2.57 -4.89 11.30
CA PHE A 91 3.17 -4.13 10.21
C PHE A 91 4.43 -3.40 10.68
N THR A 92 5.27 -3.03 9.72
CA THR A 92 6.45 -2.19 9.93
C THR A 92 6.54 -1.22 8.77
N SER A 93 6.86 0.03 9.07
CA SER A 93 7.06 1.07 8.06
C SER A 93 8.31 1.85 8.40
N ASN A 94 9.10 2.18 7.38
CA ASN A 94 10.27 3.03 7.49
C ASN A 94 10.09 4.17 6.49
N PHE A 95 10.40 5.39 6.91
CA PHE A 95 10.34 6.57 6.06
C PHE A 95 11.37 7.60 6.50
N THR A 96 11.76 8.46 5.55
CA THR A 96 12.63 9.62 5.81
C THR A 96 11.79 10.88 5.71
N LEU A 97 11.96 11.78 6.68
CA LEU A 97 11.29 13.08 6.71
C LEU A 97 12.34 14.19 6.84
N ALA A 98 12.18 15.25 6.04
CA ALA A 98 12.93 16.48 6.18
C ALA A 98 11.96 17.64 6.47
N ILE A 99 12.23 18.39 7.54
CA ILE A 99 11.46 19.58 7.92
C ILE A 99 12.34 20.80 7.69
N LYS A 100 11.88 21.71 6.84
CA LYS A 100 12.54 23.00 6.62
C LYS A 100 11.69 24.11 7.26
N PRO A 101 12.23 24.85 8.24
CA PRO A 101 11.49 25.95 8.84
C PRO A 101 11.32 27.09 7.82
N HIS A 102 10.19 27.78 7.89
CA HIS A 102 9.96 29.01 7.14
C HIS A 102 10.95 30.08 7.62
N ASN A 103 11.76 30.62 6.71
CA ASN A 103 12.65 31.74 7.00
C ASN A 103 11.83 33.02 7.13
N SER A 104 11.19 33.19 8.28
CA SER A 104 10.57 34.46 8.65
C SER A 104 11.70 35.43 9.01
N THR A 105 12.04 36.32 8.08
CA THR A 105 12.86 37.51 8.36
C THR A 105 12.04 38.50 9.17
N ASN A 106 11.72 38.13 10.41
CA ASN A 106 11.24 39.05 11.44
C ASN A 106 12.31 39.10 12.54
N GLN A 107 13.45 39.72 12.23
CA GLN A 107 14.26 40.33 13.28
C GLN A 107 13.42 41.48 13.85
N ALA A 108 12.77 41.21 14.98
CA ALA A 108 12.29 42.30 15.84
C ALA A 108 13.52 43.12 16.24
N THR A 109 13.56 44.35 15.74
CA THR A 109 14.48 45.40 16.19
C THR A 109 13.92 46.07 17.43
#